data_AF-A0AAV5YNN0-F1
#
_entry.id   AF-A0AAV5YNN0-F1
#
_cell.length_a   1.000
_cell.length_b   1.000
_cell.length_c   1.000
_cell.angle_alpha   90.00
_cell.angle_beta   90.00
_cell.angle_gamma   90.00
#
_symmetry.space_group_name_H-M   'P 1'
#
loop_
_entity.id
_entity.type
_entity.pdbx_description
1 polymer ?
#
loop_
_entity_poly.entity_id
_entity_poly.type
_entity_poly.pdbx_seq_one_letter_code
_entity_poly.pdbx_strand_id
1 'polypeptide(L)'
;RTPVVHTLFSGSQFQLALTSHVTFAFTVWFVAFAGVLWIYVGWRSGYRVSARASWAALALAIAGSAAMAVPAFLASGKPYLNDYLPVIDHPFFWTGLVLLGVGVSLQAAAYLLAAGLAVLAGRRRRDLAESPEGLAMAIGALAVLASAAAFLRATASVDPAVPFGYALRAVVWGGGHILQFLHVAGMIAGWLVALAVALGAAPRARRVVRLLLATLAPFAVAAGAAYLWWRPEALLVNHLITILTFGGLGVGAVPLLFMAVSAVATAPRPLPWGSPLFGGTIVSFLLFAIGGVMGLIGFTQDTRVPAHYHGMVGAVTLAYMALTPLLLGLTGRRPLSERWARWQPYLYGLGLLGIMAGMHWAGGHGAPRKTFGFSWANAQALIGMNLMGVGSLLALAGGLAFVINMGAPLFRKTR
;
A
#
# COMPACT_ATOMS: atom_id res chain seq x y z
N ARG A 1 -6.11 -15.83 -13.35
CA ARG A 1 -7.12 -16.73 -12.73
C ARG A 1 -8.51 -16.52 -13.33
N THR A 2 -8.60 -16.13 -14.60
CA THR A 2 -9.89 -15.97 -15.28
C THR A 2 -10.12 -17.24 -16.11
N PRO A 3 -11.33 -17.82 -16.15
CA PRO A 3 -11.57 -19.12 -16.78
C PRO A 3 -11.05 -19.25 -18.20
N VAL A 4 -11.24 -18.25 -19.06
CA VAL A 4 -10.70 -18.32 -20.43
C VAL A 4 -9.21 -17.99 -20.47
N VAL A 5 -8.76 -16.99 -19.71
CA VAL A 5 -7.36 -16.50 -19.77
C VAL A 5 -6.36 -17.54 -19.26
N HIS A 6 -6.75 -18.43 -18.33
CA HIS A 6 -5.80 -19.39 -17.77
C HIS A 6 -5.27 -20.40 -18.79
N THR A 7 -6.02 -20.68 -19.87
CA THR A 7 -5.60 -21.65 -20.90
C THR A 7 -4.42 -21.13 -21.74
N LEU A 8 -4.11 -19.83 -21.65
CA LEU A 8 -3.03 -19.18 -22.38
C LEU A 8 -1.68 -19.27 -21.67
N PHE A 9 -1.64 -19.76 -20.43
CA PHE A 9 -0.45 -19.70 -19.58
C PHE A 9 -0.21 -21.03 -18.86
N SER A 10 1.03 -21.28 -18.45
CA SER A 10 1.38 -22.40 -17.59
C SER A 10 1.22 -22.07 -16.10
N GLY A 11 1.22 -23.11 -15.26
CA GLY A 11 1.23 -22.93 -13.81
C GLY A 11 2.46 -22.16 -13.29
N SER A 12 3.64 -22.35 -13.90
CA SER A 12 4.86 -21.63 -13.52
C SER A 12 4.78 -20.14 -13.90
N GLN A 13 4.30 -19.84 -15.10
CA GLN A 13 4.04 -18.46 -15.54
C GLN A 13 3.03 -17.77 -14.63
N PHE A 14 1.98 -18.48 -14.20
CA PHE A 14 1.02 -17.95 -13.24
C PHE A 14 1.66 -17.59 -11.89
N GLN A 15 2.53 -18.45 -11.34
CA GLN A 15 3.19 -18.18 -10.06
C GLN A 15 4.14 -16.99 -10.16
N LEU A 16 4.92 -16.89 -11.23
CA LEU A 16 5.81 -15.76 -11.50
C LEU A 16 5.00 -14.46 -11.66
N ALA A 17 3.98 -14.47 -12.51
CA ALA A 17 3.11 -13.30 -12.72
C ALA A 17 2.41 -12.86 -11.42
N LEU A 18 1.98 -13.81 -10.57
CA LEU A 18 1.37 -13.51 -9.29
C LEU A 18 2.39 -12.88 -8.32
N THR A 19 3.60 -13.41 -8.24
CA THR A 19 4.69 -12.81 -7.45
C THR A 19 4.97 -11.39 -7.93
N SER A 20 5.21 -11.20 -9.24
CA SER A 20 5.50 -9.89 -9.82
C SER A 20 4.36 -8.90 -9.64
N HIS A 21 3.11 -9.33 -9.81
CA HIS A 21 1.93 -8.50 -9.59
C HIS A 21 1.91 -7.93 -8.18
N VAL A 22 2.09 -8.77 -7.16
CA VAL A 22 2.13 -8.32 -5.77
C VAL A 22 3.36 -7.45 -5.52
N THR A 23 4.55 -7.86 -5.94
CA THR A 23 5.78 -7.07 -5.74
C THR A 23 5.65 -5.66 -6.31
N PHE A 24 5.14 -5.49 -7.53
CA PHE A 24 5.05 -4.18 -8.16
C PHE A 24 3.83 -3.36 -7.72
N ALA A 25 2.65 -3.98 -7.65
CA ALA A 25 1.40 -3.27 -7.33
C ALA A 25 1.26 -2.94 -5.84
N PHE A 26 1.91 -3.71 -4.98
CA PHE A 26 1.85 -3.53 -3.53
C PHE A 26 3.17 -3.02 -2.96
N THR A 27 4.26 -3.78 -3.10
CA THR A 27 5.54 -3.41 -2.45
C THR A 27 6.15 -2.15 -3.07
N VAL A 28 6.51 -2.19 -4.35
CA VAL A 28 7.21 -1.09 -5.06
C VAL A 28 6.33 0.16 -5.10
N TRP A 29 5.10 0.03 -5.59
CA TRP A 29 4.18 1.15 -5.75
C TRP A 29 3.95 1.90 -4.42
N PHE A 30 3.70 1.20 -3.31
CA PHE A 30 3.39 1.86 -2.05
C PHE A 30 4.60 2.55 -1.43
N VAL A 31 5.76 1.91 -1.42
CA VAL A 31 6.95 2.51 -0.82
C VAL A 31 7.49 3.68 -1.66
N ALA A 32 7.38 3.59 -2.99
CA ALA A 32 7.73 4.70 -3.88
C ALA A 32 6.82 5.92 -3.64
N PHE A 33 5.50 5.71 -3.53
CA PHE A 33 4.57 6.80 -3.26
C PHE A 33 4.73 7.37 -1.84
N ALA A 34 5.07 6.55 -0.86
CA ALA A 34 5.45 7.03 0.48
C ALA A 34 6.63 8.01 0.43
N GLY A 35 7.61 7.75 -0.44
CA GLY A 35 8.70 8.69 -0.76
C GLY A 35 8.20 10.07 -1.17
N VAL A 36 7.22 10.11 -2.08
CA VAL A 36 6.57 11.35 -2.53
C VAL A 36 5.85 12.05 -1.38
N LEU A 37 5.12 11.30 -0.53
CA LEU A 37 4.42 11.84 0.61
C LEU A 37 5.36 12.43 1.67
N TRP A 38 6.51 11.80 1.95
CA TRP A 38 7.51 12.38 2.86
C TRP A 38 8.08 13.69 2.34
N ILE A 39 8.31 13.81 1.03
CA ILE A 39 8.76 15.07 0.41
C ILE A 39 7.66 16.12 0.51
N TYR A 40 6.42 15.79 0.13
CA TYR A 40 5.28 16.71 0.15
C TYR A 40 4.99 17.22 1.57
N VAL A 41 4.87 16.31 2.53
CA VAL A 41 4.59 16.64 3.94
C VAL A 41 5.77 17.39 4.56
N GLY A 42 7.00 17.00 4.24
CA GLY A 42 8.21 17.71 4.65
C GLY A 42 8.21 19.15 4.17
N TRP A 43 7.97 19.38 2.87
CA TRP A 43 7.83 20.71 2.29
C TRP A 43 6.72 21.52 2.96
N ARG A 44 5.52 20.95 3.10
CA ARG A 44 4.37 21.63 3.75
C ARG A 44 4.65 22.02 5.20
N SER A 45 5.41 21.19 5.91
CA SER A 45 5.77 21.40 7.31
C SER A 45 6.99 22.31 7.49
N GLY A 46 7.61 22.76 6.39
CA GLY A 46 8.84 23.56 6.41
C GLY A 46 10.10 22.77 6.80
N TYR A 47 10.04 21.43 6.74
CA TYR A 47 11.18 20.56 7.01
C TYR A 47 12.17 20.62 5.85
N ARG A 48 13.46 20.73 6.17
CA ARG A 48 14.53 20.72 5.18
C ARG A 48 15.01 19.29 4.94
N VAL A 49 14.18 18.50 4.25
CA VAL A 49 14.55 17.13 3.84
C VAL A 49 15.73 17.21 2.87
N SER A 50 16.77 16.42 3.11
CA SER A 50 17.99 16.45 2.30
C SER A 50 17.70 16.04 0.84
N ALA A 51 17.92 16.98 -0.09
CA ALA A 51 17.74 16.72 -1.52
C ALA A 51 18.70 15.63 -2.03
N ARG A 52 19.96 15.63 -1.57
CA ARG A 52 20.94 14.60 -1.94
C ARG A 52 20.50 13.21 -1.49
N ALA A 53 20.03 13.09 -0.25
CA ALA A 53 19.49 11.83 0.26
C ALA A 53 18.25 11.40 -0.52
N SER A 54 17.36 12.33 -0.87
CA SER A 54 16.14 12.03 -1.63
C SER A 54 16.44 11.56 -3.06
N TRP A 55 17.41 12.17 -3.74
CA TRP A 55 17.84 11.71 -5.06
C TRP A 55 18.54 10.35 -5.01
N ALA A 56 19.38 10.11 -4.00
CA ALA A 56 20.01 8.80 -3.80
C ALA A 56 18.96 7.72 -3.50
N ALA A 57 17.99 8.01 -2.63
CA ALA A 57 16.89 7.12 -2.32
C ALA A 57 16.05 6.77 -3.56
N LEU A 58 15.73 7.77 -4.38
CA LEU A 58 15.02 7.57 -5.64
C LEU A 58 15.82 6.72 -6.63
N ALA A 59 17.12 6.99 -6.79
CA ALA A 59 17.98 6.21 -7.68
C ALA A 59 18.06 4.73 -7.26
N LEU A 60 18.20 4.47 -5.95
CA LEU A 60 18.19 3.12 -5.40
C LEU A 60 16.84 2.43 -5.62
N ALA A 61 15.73 3.12 -5.41
CA ALA A 61 14.39 2.58 -5.65
C ALA A 61 14.15 2.25 -7.13
N ILE A 62 14.61 3.11 -8.06
CA ILE A 62 14.52 2.87 -9.51
C ILE A 62 15.37 1.65 -9.90
N ALA A 63 16.65 1.64 -9.51
CA ALA A 63 17.56 0.54 -9.81
C ALA A 63 17.05 -0.78 -9.21
N GLY A 64 16.54 -0.75 -7.98
CA GLY A 64 15.96 -1.91 -7.33
C GLY A 64 14.72 -2.45 -8.03
N SER A 65 13.82 -1.55 -8.42
CA SER A 65 12.62 -1.92 -9.18
C SER A 65 12.95 -2.49 -10.55
N ALA A 66 13.91 -1.90 -11.27
CA ALA A 66 14.38 -2.39 -12.56
C ALA A 66 15.03 -3.79 -12.43
N ALA A 67 15.85 -4.01 -11.42
CA ALA A 67 16.47 -5.31 -11.17
C ALA A 67 15.43 -6.40 -10.84
N MET A 68 14.42 -6.11 -10.00
CA MET A 68 13.32 -7.05 -9.73
C MET A 68 12.47 -7.35 -10.96
N ALA A 69 12.40 -6.42 -11.92
CA ALA A 69 11.64 -6.62 -13.15
C ALA A 69 12.30 -7.63 -14.10
N VAL A 70 13.63 -7.79 -14.05
CA VAL A 70 14.37 -8.72 -14.92
C VAL A 70 13.82 -10.15 -14.87
N PRO A 71 13.79 -10.85 -13.72
CA PRO A 71 13.23 -12.20 -13.67
C PRO A 71 11.72 -12.25 -13.90
N ALA A 72 11.00 -11.16 -13.59
CA ALA A 72 9.57 -11.06 -13.88
C ALA A 72 9.28 -11.10 -15.39
N PHE A 73 10.05 -10.37 -16.20
CA PHE A 73 9.87 -10.32 -17.66
C PHE A 73 10.51 -11.47 -18.40
N LEU A 74 11.66 -11.97 -17.92
CA LEU A 74 12.35 -13.12 -18.52
C LEU A 74 11.71 -14.47 -18.11
N ALA A 75 10.68 -14.43 -17.25
CA ALA A 75 10.05 -15.61 -16.68
C ALA A 75 11.05 -16.61 -16.08
N SER A 76 12.05 -16.09 -15.36
CA SER A 76 13.15 -16.86 -14.78
C SER A 76 13.13 -16.84 -13.25
N GLY A 77 13.75 -17.86 -12.64
CA GLY A 77 13.83 -18.01 -11.19
C GLY A 77 12.64 -18.74 -10.56
N LYS A 78 12.75 -19.04 -9.27
CA LYS A 78 11.74 -19.84 -8.54
C LYS A 78 10.84 -18.94 -7.68
N PRO A 79 9.53 -18.87 -7.93
CA PRO A 79 8.63 -18.02 -7.15
C PRO A 79 8.30 -18.63 -5.77
N TYR A 80 8.36 -17.79 -4.74
CA TYR A 80 7.90 -18.05 -3.38
C TYR A 80 6.73 -17.11 -3.06
N LEU A 81 5.51 -17.67 -3.05
CA LEU A 81 4.25 -16.94 -2.85
C LEU A 81 4.00 -16.60 -1.37
N ASN A 82 4.97 -16.00 -0.71
CA ASN A 82 4.83 -15.55 0.67
C ASN A 82 3.79 -14.43 0.77
N ASP A 83 3.10 -14.35 1.90
CA ASP A 83 2.19 -13.23 2.17
C ASP A 83 3.02 -11.95 2.44
N TYR A 84 2.46 -10.79 2.09
CA TYR A 84 3.08 -9.45 2.11
C TYR A 84 4.26 -9.22 1.17
N LEU A 85 5.28 -10.09 1.17
CA LEU A 85 6.48 -9.91 0.36
C LEU A 85 6.85 -11.22 -0.36
N PRO A 86 6.20 -11.53 -1.49
CA PRO A 86 6.57 -12.67 -2.31
C PRO A 86 7.88 -12.38 -3.03
N VAL A 87 8.64 -13.44 -3.30
CA VAL A 87 10.00 -13.34 -3.82
C VAL A 87 10.16 -14.25 -5.01
N ILE A 88 10.90 -13.81 -6.02
CA ILE A 88 11.45 -14.69 -7.05
C ILE A 88 12.89 -14.99 -6.64
N ASP A 89 13.21 -16.25 -6.39
CA ASP A 89 14.57 -16.65 -6.07
C ASP A 89 15.43 -16.55 -7.34
N HIS A 90 16.10 -15.41 -7.46
CA HIS A 90 16.91 -14.98 -8.59
C HIS A 90 17.83 -13.83 -8.15
N PRO A 91 19.13 -13.80 -8.54
CA PRO A 91 20.07 -12.78 -8.06
C PRO A 91 19.59 -11.34 -8.27
N PHE A 92 19.09 -11.03 -9.47
CA PHE A 92 18.55 -9.69 -9.76
C PHE A 92 17.35 -9.31 -8.89
N PHE A 93 16.50 -10.28 -8.51
CA PHE A 93 15.37 -10.00 -7.64
C PHE A 93 15.85 -9.67 -6.23
N TRP A 94 16.77 -10.47 -5.68
CA TRP A 94 17.35 -10.25 -4.36
C TRP A 94 18.10 -8.92 -4.26
N THR A 95 18.98 -8.64 -5.22
CA THR A 95 19.66 -7.35 -5.32
C THR A 95 18.65 -6.22 -5.43
N GLY A 96 17.63 -6.38 -6.25
CA GLY A 96 16.61 -5.36 -6.44
C GLY A 96 15.79 -5.06 -5.18
N LEU A 97 15.44 -6.10 -4.42
CA LEU A 97 14.74 -5.99 -3.15
C LEU A 97 15.59 -5.26 -2.10
N VAL A 98 16.88 -5.57 -2.00
CA VAL A 98 17.83 -4.88 -1.11
C VAL A 98 17.96 -3.41 -1.49
N LEU A 99 18.17 -3.10 -2.78
CA LEU A 99 18.30 -1.71 -3.25
C LEU A 99 17.03 -0.89 -2.96
N LEU A 100 15.84 -1.46 -3.21
CA LEU A 100 14.58 -0.82 -2.88
C LEU A 100 14.47 -0.56 -1.37
N GLY A 101 14.76 -1.58 -0.56
CA GLY A 101 14.71 -1.51 0.91
C GLY A 101 15.65 -0.45 1.49
N VAL A 102 16.88 -0.36 0.98
CA VAL A 102 17.85 0.68 1.36
C VAL A 102 17.36 2.05 0.91
N GLY A 103 16.86 2.18 -0.32
CA GLY A 103 16.35 3.44 -0.85
C GLY A 103 15.19 4.01 -0.03
N VAL A 104 14.16 3.21 0.26
CA VAL A 104 13.02 3.66 1.07
C VAL A 104 13.45 3.96 2.51
N SER A 105 14.33 3.16 3.10
CA SER A 105 14.82 3.40 4.47
C SER A 105 15.64 4.69 4.57
N LEU A 106 16.46 4.98 3.55
CA LEU A 106 17.19 6.24 3.44
C LEU A 106 16.24 7.45 3.39
N GLN A 107 15.17 7.36 2.59
CA GLN A 107 14.18 8.44 2.51
C GLN A 107 13.43 8.63 3.84
N ALA A 108 13.01 7.53 4.48
CA ALA A 108 12.35 7.55 5.78
C ALA A 108 13.25 8.21 6.84
N ALA A 109 14.52 7.82 6.90
CA ALA A 109 15.50 8.39 7.82
C ALA A 109 15.76 9.89 7.54
N ALA A 110 15.88 10.28 6.26
CA ALA A 110 16.06 11.68 5.87
C ALA A 110 14.86 12.56 6.29
N TYR A 111 13.63 12.04 6.17
CA TYR A 111 12.43 12.71 6.64
C TYR A 111 12.42 12.86 8.17
N LEU A 112 12.68 11.79 8.92
CA LEU A 112 12.69 11.82 10.39
C LEU A 112 13.78 12.73 10.94
N LEU A 113 14.98 12.72 10.34
CA LEU A 113 16.06 13.62 10.71
C LEU A 113 15.65 15.08 10.48
N ALA A 114 15.08 15.41 9.33
CA ALA A 114 14.62 16.76 9.03
C ALA A 114 13.51 17.22 10.01
N ALA A 115 12.57 16.34 10.34
CA ALA A 115 11.53 16.59 11.32
C ALA A 115 12.11 16.80 12.73
N GLY A 116 13.04 15.94 13.16
CA GLY A 116 13.71 16.04 14.47
C GLY A 116 14.53 17.32 14.62
N LEU A 117 15.32 17.69 13.61
CA LEU A 117 16.07 18.94 13.59
C LEU A 117 15.15 20.16 13.63
N ALA A 118 13.99 20.12 12.96
CA ALA A 118 13.00 21.19 13.03
C ALA A 118 12.40 21.35 14.44
N VAL A 119 12.21 20.23 15.16
CA VAL A 119 11.78 20.25 16.57
C VAL A 119 12.85 20.87 17.46
N LEU A 120 14.11 20.45 17.33
CA LEU A 120 15.22 20.97 18.14
C LEU A 120 15.49 22.46 17.88
N ALA A 121 15.35 22.92 16.64
CA ALA A 121 15.59 24.31 16.27
C ALA A 121 14.49 25.29 16.71
N GLY A 122 13.46 24.83 17.43
CA GLY A 122 12.32 25.68 17.83
C GLY A 122 11.51 26.23 16.64
N ARG A 123 11.78 25.76 15.42
CA ARG A 123 11.15 26.24 14.17
C ARG A 123 9.74 25.71 13.96
N ARG A 124 9.07 25.26 15.03
CA ARG A 124 7.63 24.95 14.97
C ARG A 124 6.90 26.25 14.66
N ARG A 125 6.42 26.39 13.43
CA ARG A 125 5.06 26.91 13.29
C ARG A 125 4.18 25.87 13.98
N ARG A 126 3.73 26.15 15.20
CA ARG A 126 2.94 25.23 16.06
C ARG A 126 1.81 24.53 15.28
N ASP A 127 1.29 25.18 14.25
CA ASP A 127 0.22 24.62 13.41
C ASP A 127 0.66 23.68 12.28
N LEU A 128 1.90 23.70 11.80
CA LEU A 128 2.31 22.90 10.62
C LEU A 128 3.15 21.67 10.98
N ALA A 129 4.01 21.76 12.00
CA ALA A 129 4.81 20.63 12.49
C ALA A 129 4.00 19.61 13.33
N GLU A 130 2.73 19.91 13.60
CA GLU A 130 1.79 19.08 14.35
C GLU A 130 0.62 18.59 13.47
N SER A 131 0.75 18.67 12.15
CA SER A 131 -0.32 18.27 11.24
C SER A 131 -0.59 16.76 11.38
N PRO A 132 -1.86 16.32 11.33
CA PRO A 132 -2.19 14.90 11.34
C PRO A 132 -1.44 14.11 10.26
N GLU A 133 -1.30 14.65 9.05
CA GLU A 133 -0.53 14.03 7.97
C GLU A 133 0.98 13.98 8.27
N GLY A 134 1.53 14.98 8.95
CA GLY A 134 2.91 15.01 9.46
C GLY A 134 3.20 13.88 10.42
N LEU A 135 2.30 13.69 11.38
CA LEU A 135 2.35 12.58 12.34
C LEU A 135 2.21 11.23 11.64
N ALA A 136 1.22 11.08 10.76
CA ALA A 136 1.02 9.85 10.00
C ALA A 136 2.28 9.46 9.22
N MET A 137 2.89 10.39 8.50
CA MET A 137 4.12 10.11 7.75
C MET A 137 5.34 9.87 8.65
N ALA A 138 5.42 10.48 9.84
CA ALA A 138 6.46 10.14 10.81
C ALA A 138 6.31 8.71 11.34
N ILE A 139 5.09 8.29 11.66
CA ILE A 139 4.78 6.91 12.05
C ILE A 139 5.11 5.95 10.90
N GLY A 140 4.76 6.30 9.66
CA GLY A 140 5.11 5.51 8.50
C GLY A 140 6.63 5.35 8.32
N ALA A 141 7.40 6.41 8.56
CA ALA A 141 8.87 6.34 8.49
C ALA A 141 9.44 5.42 9.59
N LEU A 142 8.92 5.54 10.82
CA LEU A 142 9.28 4.63 11.91
C LEU A 142 8.93 3.18 11.58
N ALA A 143 7.77 2.93 10.97
CA ALA A 143 7.36 1.59 10.55
C ALA A 143 8.29 1.00 9.48
N VAL A 144 8.77 1.79 8.52
CA VAL A 144 9.78 1.32 7.55
C VAL A 144 11.08 0.92 8.24
N LEU A 145 11.59 1.77 9.14
CA LEU A 145 12.85 1.47 9.84
C LEU A 145 12.69 0.25 10.77
N ALA A 146 11.55 0.13 11.46
CA ALA A 146 11.22 -1.04 12.27
C ALA A 146 11.06 -2.31 11.43
N SER A 147 10.45 -2.22 10.25
CA SER A 147 10.34 -3.32 9.30
C SER A 147 11.71 -3.76 8.79
N ALA A 148 12.60 -2.82 8.44
CA ALA A 148 13.96 -3.12 8.00
C ALA A 148 14.76 -3.80 9.12
N ALA A 149 14.68 -3.28 10.35
CA ALA A 149 15.32 -3.89 11.52
C ALA A 149 14.77 -5.31 11.78
N ALA A 150 13.46 -5.52 11.66
CA ALA A 150 12.83 -6.83 11.80
C ALA A 150 13.30 -7.82 10.73
N PHE A 151 13.41 -7.40 9.45
CA PHE A 151 13.96 -8.26 8.40
C PHE A 151 15.41 -8.67 8.68
N LEU A 152 16.27 -7.72 9.07
CA LEU A 152 17.67 -7.99 9.40
C LEU A 152 17.78 -8.94 10.59
N ARG A 153 17.03 -8.66 11.66
CA ARG A 153 16.99 -9.48 12.88
C ARG A 153 16.48 -10.89 12.60
N ALA A 154 15.41 -11.03 11.82
CA ALA A 154 14.84 -12.32 11.44
C ALA A 154 15.79 -13.13 10.57
N THR A 155 16.44 -12.50 9.60
CA THR A 155 17.45 -13.16 8.74
C THR A 155 18.62 -13.68 9.57
N ALA A 156 19.03 -12.94 10.60
CA ALA A 156 20.13 -13.34 11.47
C ALA A 156 19.76 -14.43 12.51
N SER A 157 18.47 -14.70 12.74
CA SER A 157 17.99 -15.60 13.80
C SER A 157 17.18 -16.81 13.34
N VAL A 158 16.84 -16.85 12.05
CA VAL A 158 16.16 -17.99 11.44
C VAL A 158 17.01 -19.25 11.58
N ASP A 159 16.36 -20.36 11.89
CA ASP A 159 16.99 -21.66 12.06
C ASP A 159 17.59 -22.13 10.72
N PRO A 160 18.90 -22.38 10.65
CA PRO A 160 19.49 -22.92 9.42
C PRO A 160 18.99 -24.33 9.09
N ALA A 161 18.40 -25.06 10.06
CA ALA A 161 17.89 -26.41 9.84
C ALA A 161 16.51 -26.44 9.16
N VAL A 162 15.75 -25.34 9.14
CA VAL A 162 14.43 -25.34 8.51
C VAL A 162 14.54 -25.22 6.97
N PRO A 163 13.60 -25.82 6.21
CA PRO A 163 13.61 -25.71 4.75
C PRO A 163 13.56 -24.25 4.29
N PHE A 164 14.35 -23.90 3.27
CA PHE A 164 14.51 -22.53 2.78
C PHE A 164 13.18 -21.79 2.53
N GLY A 165 12.17 -22.46 1.95
CA GLY A 165 10.86 -21.85 1.71
C GLY A 165 10.11 -21.48 3.00
N TYR A 166 10.28 -22.26 4.06
CA TYR A 166 9.73 -21.96 5.39
C TYR A 166 10.53 -20.86 6.08
N ALA A 167 11.87 -20.95 6.04
CA ALA A 167 12.78 -19.92 6.54
C ALA A 167 12.44 -18.54 5.94
N LEU A 168 12.30 -18.50 4.61
CA LEU A 168 11.97 -17.27 3.90
C LEU A 168 10.61 -16.70 4.34
N ARG A 169 9.59 -17.55 4.49
CA ARG A 169 8.29 -17.13 5.02
C ARG A 169 8.43 -16.51 6.41
N ALA A 170 9.21 -17.13 7.30
CA ALA A 170 9.43 -16.67 8.67
C ALA A 170 10.13 -15.30 8.70
N VAL A 171 11.12 -15.10 7.82
CA VAL A 171 11.85 -13.84 7.67
C VAL A 171 10.94 -12.71 7.18
N VAL A 172 10.14 -12.96 6.13
CA VAL A 172 9.38 -11.88 5.49
C VAL A 172 8.06 -11.53 6.21
N TRP A 173 7.54 -12.43 7.05
CA TRP A 173 6.23 -12.29 7.66
C TRP A 173 6.08 -11.04 8.53
N GLY A 174 6.93 -10.88 9.54
CA GLY A 174 6.77 -9.78 10.49
C GLY A 174 7.18 -8.43 9.96
N GLY A 175 8.27 -8.35 9.19
CA GLY A 175 8.61 -7.10 8.49
C GLY A 175 7.49 -6.69 7.54
N GLY A 176 6.90 -7.63 6.78
CA GLY A 176 5.73 -7.37 5.93
C GLY A 176 4.52 -6.85 6.72
N HIS A 177 4.24 -7.41 7.88
CA HIS A 177 3.19 -6.94 8.80
C HIS A 177 3.47 -5.53 9.33
N ILE A 178 4.69 -5.23 9.77
CA ILE A 178 5.08 -3.90 10.26
C ILE A 178 4.98 -2.85 9.14
N LEU A 179 5.30 -3.22 7.91
CA LEU A 179 5.17 -2.33 6.75
C LEU A 179 3.72 -1.91 6.48
N GLN A 180 2.72 -2.65 6.96
CA GLN A 180 1.30 -2.25 6.81
C GLN A 180 0.97 -0.95 7.53
N PHE A 181 1.68 -0.64 8.62
CA PHE A 181 1.53 0.63 9.32
C PHE A 181 1.95 1.82 8.46
N LEU A 182 3.00 1.67 7.63
CA LEU A 182 3.33 2.68 6.62
C LEU A 182 2.16 2.89 5.66
N HIS A 183 1.64 1.79 5.10
CA HIS A 183 0.63 1.86 4.04
C HIS A 183 -0.68 2.51 4.52
N VAL A 184 -1.14 2.13 5.71
CA VAL A 184 -2.34 2.72 6.33
C VAL A 184 -2.09 4.18 6.72
N ALA A 185 -0.94 4.50 7.29
CA ALA A 185 -0.63 5.88 7.65
C ALA A 185 -0.52 6.80 6.41
N GLY A 186 0.11 6.31 5.33
CA GLY A 186 0.19 7.02 4.04
C GLY A 186 -1.19 7.23 3.40
N MET A 187 -2.05 6.22 3.44
CA MET A 187 -3.44 6.33 2.97
C MET A 187 -4.22 7.38 3.77
N ILE A 188 -4.14 7.35 5.11
CA ILE A 188 -4.82 8.34 5.96
C ILE A 188 -4.27 9.74 5.72
N ALA A 189 -2.95 9.91 5.60
CA ALA A 189 -2.35 11.18 5.21
C ALA A 189 -2.93 11.67 3.87
N GLY A 190 -3.10 10.76 2.92
CA GLY A 190 -3.73 11.05 1.64
C GLY A 190 -5.19 11.50 1.76
N TRP A 191 -6.00 10.80 2.55
CA TRP A 191 -7.39 11.18 2.81
C TRP A 191 -7.50 12.57 3.43
N LEU A 192 -6.66 12.85 4.43
CA LEU A 192 -6.64 14.13 5.14
C LEU A 192 -6.30 15.28 4.19
N VAL A 193 -5.25 15.10 3.37
CA VAL A 193 -4.83 16.12 2.39
C VAL A 193 -5.89 16.30 1.30
N ALA A 194 -6.40 15.21 0.73
CA ALA A 194 -7.36 15.25 -0.36
C ALA A 194 -8.67 15.89 0.06
N LEU A 195 -9.25 15.49 1.20
CA LEU A 195 -10.47 16.09 1.71
C LEU A 195 -10.28 17.56 2.12
N ALA A 196 -9.16 17.90 2.74
CA ALA A 196 -8.92 19.28 3.14
C ALA A 196 -8.87 20.23 1.94
N VAL A 197 -8.24 19.79 0.84
CA VAL A 197 -8.20 20.56 -0.40
C VAL A 197 -9.56 20.55 -1.11
N ALA A 198 -10.21 19.39 -1.23
CA ALA A 198 -11.46 19.27 -1.97
C ALA A 198 -12.64 20.00 -1.31
N LEU A 199 -12.70 20.02 0.03
CA LEU A 199 -13.77 20.66 0.79
C LEU A 199 -13.39 22.08 1.26
N GLY A 200 -12.15 22.52 1.05
CA GLY A 200 -11.65 23.81 1.52
C GLY A 200 -11.65 23.95 3.05
N ALA A 201 -11.65 22.83 3.80
CA ALA A 201 -11.81 22.82 5.25
C ALA A 201 -10.85 21.83 5.93
N ALA A 202 -10.21 22.26 7.00
CA ALA A 202 -9.37 21.39 7.81
C ALA A 202 -10.22 20.43 8.70
N PRO A 203 -9.66 19.30 9.16
CA PRO A 203 -10.36 18.41 10.10
C PRO A 203 -10.77 19.14 11.39
N ARG A 204 -12.09 19.22 11.68
CA ARG A 204 -12.63 19.95 12.84
C ARG A 204 -12.06 19.48 14.18
N ALA A 205 -11.88 18.17 14.36
CA ALA A 205 -11.40 17.56 15.60
C ALA A 205 -9.92 17.12 15.51
N ARG A 206 -9.04 18.03 15.10
CA ARG A 206 -7.61 17.76 14.83
C ARG A 206 -6.88 17.04 15.97
N ARG A 207 -7.15 17.37 17.24
CA ARG A 207 -6.53 16.69 18.39
C ARG A 207 -6.93 15.22 18.48
N VAL A 208 -8.20 14.92 18.26
CA VAL A 208 -8.73 13.55 18.27
C VAL A 208 -8.13 12.74 17.13
N VAL A 209 -8.09 13.31 15.91
CA VAL A 209 -7.44 12.68 14.74
C VAL A 209 -5.99 12.31 15.06
N ARG A 210 -5.25 13.22 15.71
CA ARG A 210 -3.85 12.96 16.11
C ARG A 210 -3.73 11.87 17.16
N LEU A 211 -4.60 11.85 18.17
CA LEU A 211 -4.58 10.81 19.21
C LEU A 211 -4.84 9.43 18.60
N LEU A 212 -5.83 9.32 17.70
CA LEU A 212 -6.15 8.09 16.97
C LEU A 212 -5.00 7.67 16.04
N LEU A 213 -4.34 8.60 15.36
CA LEU A 213 -3.16 8.29 14.56
C LEU A 213 -1.99 7.83 15.43
N ALA A 214 -1.78 8.45 16.59
CA ALA A 214 -0.69 8.14 17.49
C ALA A 214 -0.77 6.71 18.04
N THR A 215 -1.96 6.09 18.08
CA THR A 215 -2.10 4.69 18.51
C THR A 215 -1.38 3.73 17.57
N LEU A 216 -1.17 4.07 16.29
CA LEU A 216 -0.47 3.20 15.34
C LEU A 216 0.99 2.93 15.75
N ALA A 217 1.66 3.92 16.35
CA ALA A 217 3.07 3.85 16.70
C ALA A 217 3.42 2.75 17.72
N PRO A 218 2.78 2.66 18.92
CA PRO A 218 3.11 1.62 19.89
C PRO A 218 2.88 0.21 19.35
N PHE A 219 1.86 -0.02 18.52
CA PHE A 219 1.65 -1.34 17.89
C PHE A 219 2.74 -1.68 16.86
N ALA A 220 3.13 -0.72 16.01
CA ALA A 220 4.23 -0.91 15.06
C ALA A 220 5.55 -1.21 15.78
N VAL A 221 5.85 -0.48 16.86
CA VAL A 221 7.04 -0.69 17.70
C VAL A 221 6.97 -2.05 18.39
N ALA A 222 5.84 -2.42 19.00
CA ALA A 222 5.67 -3.71 19.66
C ALA A 222 5.84 -4.89 18.68
N ALA A 223 5.29 -4.77 17.45
CA ALA A 223 5.45 -5.78 16.42
C ALA A 223 6.92 -5.95 15.99
N GLY A 224 7.66 -4.85 15.85
CA GLY A 224 9.11 -4.90 15.61
C GLY A 224 9.89 -5.48 16.78
N ALA A 225 9.56 -5.04 18.01
CA ALA A 225 10.24 -5.45 19.22
C ALA A 225 10.04 -6.93 19.54
N ALA A 226 8.94 -7.56 19.10
CA ALA A 226 8.74 -9.00 19.23
C ALA A 226 9.91 -9.85 18.69
N TYR A 227 10.63 -9.38 17.66
CA TYR A 227 11.81 -10.06 17.12
C TYR A 227 13.05 -10.02 18.02
N LEU A 228 13.01 -9.28 19.13
CA LEU A 228 14.06 -9.28 20.15
C LEU A 228 13.95 -10.50 21.08
N TRP A 229 12.72 -10.96 21.35
CA TRP A 229 12.45 -12.06 22.29
C TRP A 229 12.04 -13.37 21.62
N TRP A 230 11.38 -13.32 20.47
CA TRP A 230 10.91 -14.51 19.77
C TRP A 230 11.70 -14.78 18.49
N ARG A 231 11.88 -16.08 18.20
CA ARG A 231 12.40 -16.54 16.92
C ARG A 231 11.36 -16.30 15.80
N PRO A 232 11.78 -16.02 14.55
CA PRO A 232 10.86 -15.73 13.45
C PRO A 232 9.85 -16.86 13.18
N GLU A 233 10.25 -18.12 13.37
CA GLU A 233 9.39 -19.30 13.20
C GLU A 233 8.29 -19.36 14.25
N ALA A 234 8.59 -19.01 15.50
CA ALA A 234 7.60 -18.96 16.57
C ALA A 234 6.55 -17.89 16.29
N LEU A 235 6.96 -16.74 15.73
CA LEU A 235 6.07 -15.64 15.36
C LEU A 235 5.13 -15.97 14.18
N LEU A 236 5.44 -17.00 13.38
CA LEU A 236 4.51 -17.52 12.38
C LEU A 236 3.32 -18.26 13.00
N VAL A 237 3.54 -18.93 14.13
CA VAL A 237 2.57 -19.87 14.73
C VAL A 237 1.82 -19.24 15.90
N ASN A 238 2.47 -18.36 16.68
CA ASN A 238 1.86 -17.78 17.88
C ASN A 238 0.88 -16.61 17.59
N HIS A 239 0.74 -16.21 16.32
CA HIS A 239 -0.15 -15.13 15.85
C HIS A 239 0.09 -13.74 16.46
N LEU A 240 1.13 -13.54 17.27
CA LEU A 240 1.38 -12.28 17.99
C LEU A 240 1.49 -11.09 17.03
N ILE A 241 2.30 -11.23 15.98
CA ILE A 241 2.48 -10.20 14.96
C ILE A 241 1.16 -9.85 14.28
N THR A 242 0.34 -10.86 13.98
CA THR A 242 -0.96 -10.66 13.33
C THR A 242 -1.91 -9.91 14.26
N ILE A 243 -1.98 -10.28 15.54
CA ILE A 243 -2.81 -9.61 16.55
C ILE A 243 -2.39 -8.13 16.72
N LEU A 244 -1.09 -7.88 16.89
CA LEU A 244 -0.56 -6.52 17.04
C LEU A 244 -0.85 -5.67 15.79
N THR A 245 -0.72 -6.26 14.60
CA THR A 245 -0.97 -5.54 13.34
C THR A 245 -2.45 -5.27 13.13
N PHE A 246 -3.31 -6.29 13.18
CA PHE A 246 -4.75 -6.10 12.97
C PHE A 246 -5.37 -5.22 14.05
N GLY A 247 -5.01 -5.44 15.32
CA GLY A 247 -5.47 -4.61 16.44
C GLY A 247 -5.02 -3.16 16.28
N GLY A 248 -3.73 -2.93 16.03
CA GLY A 248 -3.18 -1.59 15.89
C GLY A 248 -3.76 -0.82 14.70
N LEU A 249 -3.81 -1.45 13.52
CA LEU A 249 -4.38 -0.82 12.33
C LEU A 249 -5.89 -0.56 12.50
N GLY A 250 -6.63 -1.50 13.08
CA GLY A 250 -8.07 -1.37 13.29
C GLY A 250 -8.43 -0.23 14.25
N VAL A 251 -7.77 -0.17 15.41
CA VAL A 251 -8.02 0.85 16.45
C VAL A 251 -7.75 2.26 15.94
N GLY A 252 -6.73 2.45 15.11
CA GLY A 252 -6.44 3.75 14.51
C GLY A 252 -7.35 4.07 13.31
N ALA A 253 -7.36 3.20 12.30
CA ALA A 253 -7.92 3.53 10.98
C ALA A 253 -9.46 3.54 10.96
N VAL A 254 -10.14 2.67 11.72
CA VAL A 254 -11.62 2.57 11.68
C VAL A 254 -12.29 3.83 12.24
N PRO A 255 -11.94 4.34 13.44
CA PRO A 255 -12.50 5.60 13.93
C PRO A 255 -12.17 6.79 13.01
N LEU A 256 -10.97 6.81 12.43
CA LEU A 256 -10.56 7.85 11.48
C LEU A 256 -11.40 7.84 10.21
N LEU A 257 -11.76 6.67 9.69
CA LEU A 257 -12.72 6.54 8.59
C LEU A 257 -14.07 7.17 8.96
N PHE A 258 -14.64 6.82 10.12
CA PHE A 258 -15.93 7.37 10.55
C PHE A 258 -15.90 8.89 10.71
N MET A 259 -14.80 9.44 11.24
CA MET A 259 -14.61 10.89 11.33
C MET A 259 -14.55 11.54 9.94
N ALA A 260 -13.85 10.91 8.98
CA ALA A 260 -13.75 11.42 7.63
C ALA A 260 -15.10 11.37 6.89
N VAL A 261 -15.87 10.29 7.07
CA VAL A 261 -17.24 10.17 6.54
C VAL A 261 -18.16 11.21 7.17
N SER A 262 -18.07 11.45 8.47
CA SER A 262 -18.84 12.49 9.16
C SER A 262 -18.50 13.90 8.65
N ALA A 263 -17.22 14.17 8.36
CA ALA A 263 -16.79 15.42 7.76
C ALA A 263 -17.41 15.63 6.36
N VAL A 264 -17.50 14.57 5.55
CA VAL A 264 -18.17 14.61 4.24
C VAL A 264 -19.68 14.81 4.38
N ALA A 265 -20.31 14.12 5.33
CA ALA A 265 -21.76 14.19 5.56
C ALA A 265 -22.22 15.61 5.98
N THR A 266 -21.36 16.32 6.71
CA THR A 266 -21.60 17.68 7.23
C THR A 266 -20.96 18.78 6.39
N ALA A 267 -20.42 18.44 5.22
CA ALA A 267 -19.85 19.43 4.30
C ALA A 267 -20.96 20.21 3.57
N PRO A 268 -20.73 21.50 3.25
CA PRO A 268 -21.65 22.29 2.43
C PRO A 268 -21.94 21.60 1.09
N ARG A 269 -23.18 21.74 0.60
CA ARG A 269 -23.61 21.20 -0.69
C ARG A 269 -23.51 22.29 -1.78
N PRO A 270 -23.28 21.92 -3.06
CA PRO A 270 -23.09 20.56 -3.58
C PRO A 270 -21.69 19.99 -3.30
N LEU A 271 -21.59 18.66 -3.19
CA LEU A 271 -20.31 17.97 -3.02
C LEU A 271 -19.51 17.91 -4.34
N PRO A 272 -18.17 18.03 -4.31
CA PRO A 272 -17.35 18.17 -5.51
C PRO A 272 -17.02 16.83 -6.19
N TRP A 273 -18.02 16.06 -6.61
CA TRP A 273 -17.85 14.78 -7.32
C TRP A 273 -17.13 14.88 -8.67
N GLY A 274 -16.97 16.10 -9.20
CA GLY A 274 -16.11 16.35 -10.37
C GLY A 274 -14.61 16.29 -10.05
N SER A 275 -14.25 16.46 -8.78
CA SER A 275 -12.86 16.49 -8.33
C SER A 275 -12.31 15.08 -8.12
N PRO A 276 -11.16 14.73 -8.71
CA PRO A 276 -10.52 13.44 -8.46
C PRO A 276 -10.06 13.27 -7.01
N LEU A 277 -9.73 14.38 -6.32
CA LEU A 277 -9.38 14.37 -4.90
C LEU A 277 -10.56 13.88 -4.06
N PHE A 278 -11.76 14.43 -4.30
CA PHE A 278 -12.96 14.06 -3.58
C PHE A 278 -13.43 12.67 -3.98
N GLY A 279 -13.72 12.48 -5.27
CA GLY A 279 -14.26 11.23 -5.81
C GLY A 279 -13.40 10.02 -5.49
N GLY A 280 -12.10 10.10 -5.75
CA GLY A 280 -11.16 9.02 -5.46
C GLY A 280 -11.04 8.71 -3.97
N THR A 281 -11.12 9.72 -3.10
CA THR A 281 -11.11 9.52 -1.64
C THR A 281 -12.38 8.81 -1.15
N ILE A 282 -13.56 9.18 -1.64
CA ILE A 282 -14.81 8.49 -1.27
C ILE A 282 -14.80 7.04 -1.74
N VAL A 283 -14.30 6.76 -2.94
CA VAL A 283 -14.19 5.38 -3.43
C VAL A 283 -13.14 4.60 -2.63
N SER A 284 -12.05 5.25 -2.21
CA SER A 284 -11.07 4.67 -1.29
C SER A 284 -11.69 4.29 0.06
N PHE A 285 -12.55 5.15 0.65
CA PHE A 285 -13.33 4.83 1.85
C PHE A 285 -14.20 3.61 1.67
N LEU A 286 -14.90 3.51 0.54
CA LEU A 286 -15.78 2.38 0.24
C LEU A 286 -14.99 1.07 0.17
N LEU A 287 -13.86 1.06 -0.54
CA LEU A 287 -12.99 -0.13 -0.62
C LEU A 287 -12.42 -0.52 0.75
N PHE A 288 -12.01 0.47 1.55
CA PHE A 288 -11.52 0.24 2.91
C PHE A 288 -12.63 -0.33 3.81
N ALA A 289 -13.84 0.22 3.77
CA ALA A 289 -14.95 -0.26 4.58
C ALA A 289 -15.33 -1.71 4.20
N ILE A 290 -15.56 -1.98 2.91
CA ILE A 290 -15.95 -3.31 2.44
C ILE A 290 -14.84 -4.33 2.70
N GLY A 291 -13.59 -3.99 2.37
CA GLY A 291 -12.46 -4.86 2.64
C GLY A 291 -12.34 -5.12 4.14
N GLY A 292 -12.46 -4.10 4.99
CA GLY A 292 -12.36 -4.23 6.44
C GLY A 292 -13.38 -5.21 7.00
N VAL A 293 -14.65 -5.09 6.57
CA VAL A 293 -15.72 -6.02 6.92
C VAL A 293 -15.39 -7.44 6.47
N MET A 294 -14.91 -7.64 5.25
CA MET A 294 -14.45 -8.97 4.79
C MET A 294 -13.34 -9.55 5.66
N GLY A 295 -12.49 -8.70 6.24
CA GLY A 295 -11.43 -9.12 7.17
C GLY A 295 -11.92 -9.54 8.54
N LEU A 296 -13.03 -8.97 9.00
CA LEU A 296 -13.64 -9.32 10.30
C LEU A 296 -14.43 -10.64 10.25
N ILE A 297 -14.98 -11.00 9.09
CA ILE A 297 -15.73 -12.25 8.88
C ILE A 297 -14.81 -13.48 9.00
N GLY A 298 -13.48 -13.28 8.95
CA GLY A 298 -12.49 -14.34 9.08
C GLY A 298 -12.21 -15.05 7.75
N PHE A 299 -11.08 -15.74 7.70
CA PHE A 299 -10.57 -16.35 6.47
C PHE A 299 -10.31 -17.84 6.62
N THR A 300 -10.74 -18.59 5.63
CA THR A 300 -10.14 -19.86 5.21
C THR A 300 -9.06 -19.58 4.16
N GLN A 301 -8.20 -20.54 3.81
CA GLN A 301 -7.14 -20.37 2.80
C GLN A 301 -7.69 -20.34 1.34
N ASP A 302 -8.73 -19.54 1.09
CA ASP A 302 -9.48 -19.43 -0.16
C ASP A 302 -9.47 -17.99 -0.71
N THR A 303 -10.16 -17.74 -1.83
CA THR A 303 -10.15 -16.43 -2.50
C THR A 303 -10.81 -15.28 -1.72
N ARG A 304 -11.48 -15.53 -0.58
CA ARG A 304 -11.93 -14.45 0.31
C ARG A 304 -10.76 -13.68 0.92
N VAL A 305 -9.61 -14.33 1.12
CA VAL A 305 -8.37 -13.70 1.58
C VAL A 305 -7.92 -12.59 0.61
N PRO A 306 -7.64 -12.89 -0.69
CA PRO A 306 -7.32 -11.83 -1.63
C PRO A 306 -8.50 -10.90 -1.90
N ALA A 307 -9.77 -11.28 -1.75
CA ALA A 307 -10.89 -10.34 -1.84
C ALA A 307 -10.75 -9.20 -0.82
N HIS A 308 -10.50 -9.54 0.44
CA HIS A 308 -10.20 -8.55 1.49
C HIS A 308 -8.97 -7.70 1.14
N TYR A 309 -7.86 -8.33 0.72
CA TYR A 309 -6.63 -7.61 0.40
C TYR A 309 -6.80 -6.64 -0.78
N HIS A 310 -7.57 -6.98 -1.82
CA HIS A 310 -7.86 -6.05 -2.91
C HIS A 310 -8.66 -4.82 -2.45
N GLY A 311 -9.50 -4.97 -1.43
CA GLY A 311 -10.15 -3.83 -0.77
C GLY A 311 -9.15 -2.94 -0.02
N MET A 312 -8.30 -3.55 0.82
CA MET A 312 -7.29 -2.82 1.61
C MET A 312 -6.23 -2.13 0.73
N VAL A 313 -5.57 -2.91 -0.13
CA VAL A 313 -4.55 -2.42 -1.07
C VAL A 313 -5.18 -1.44 -2.07
N GLY A 314 -6.39 -1.75 -2.53
CA GLY A 314 -7.17 -0.87 -3.40
C GLY A 314 -7.46 0.50 -2.80
N ALA A 315 -7.83 0.54 -1.52
CA ALA A 315 -8.07 1.78 -0.81
C ALA A 315 -6.81 2.65 -0.75
N VAL A 316 -5.66 2.06 -0.41
CA VAL A 316 -4.37 2.77 -0.39
C VAL A 316 -4.02 3.30 -1.78
N THR A 317 -4.13 2.46 -2.82
CA THR A 317 -3.88 2.89 -4.21
C THR A 317 -4.79 4.03 -4.63
N LEU A 318 -6.08 3.98 -4.32
CA LEU A 318 -7.01 5.06 -4.67
C LEU A 318 -6.72 6.35 -3.92
N ALA A 319 -6.29 6.30 -2.66
CA ALA A 319 -5.87 7.49 -1.93
C ALA A 319 -4.68 8.18 -2.64
N TYR A 320 -3.72 7.39 -3.11
CA TYR A 320 -2.55 7.89 -3.87
C TYR A 320 -2.94 8.41 -5.26
N MET A 321 -3.77 7.66 -5.99
CA MET A 321 -4.29 8.10 -7.29
C MET A 321 -5.08 9.40 -7.19
N ALA A 322 -5.91 9.55 -6.15
CA ALA A 322 -6.71 10.75 -5.90
C ALA A 322 -5.85 11.99 -5.63
N LEU A 323 -4.73 11.82 -4.90
CA LEU A 323 -3.79 12.90 -4.61
C LEU A 323 -2.90 13.30 -5.79
N THR A 324 -2.62 12.38 -6.70
CA THR A 324 -1.62 12.60 -7.76
C THR A 324 -1.87 13.85 -8.61
N PRO A 325 -3.10 14.23 -9.01
CA PRO A 325 -3.35 15.48 -9.73
C PRO A 325 -2.86 16.72 -8.97
N LEU A 326 -3.08 16.77 -7.65
CA LEU A 326 -2.60 17.86 -6.80
C LEU A 326 -1.08 17.89 -6.78
N LEU A 327 -0.44 16.73 -6.56
CA LEU A 327 1.01 16.61 -6.50
C LEU A 327 1.68 16.96 -7.84
N LEU A 328 1.06 16.56 -8.96
CA LEU A 328 1.51 16.92 -10.31
C LEU A 328 1.45 18.43 -10.52
N GLY A 329 0.38 19.08 -10.05
CA GLY A 329 0.20 20.54 -10.07
C GLY A 329 1.33 21.31 -9.39
N LEU A 330 1.84 20.78 -8.26
CA LEU A 330 2.97 21.39 -7.54
C LEU A 330 4.28 21.39 -8.35
N THR A 331 4.38 20.57 -9.39
CA THR A 331 5.54 20.54 -10.29
C THR A 331 5.40 21.47 -11.49
N GLY A 332 4.36 22.32 -11.52
CA GLY A 332 4.04 23.18 -12.66
C GLY A 332 3.43 22.41 -13.84
N ARG A 333 2.99 21.16 -13.63
CA ARG A 333 2.44 20.28 -14.67
C ARG A 333 0.95 20.07 -14.46
N ARG A 334 0.27 19.65 -15.52
CA ARG A 334 -1.16 19.33 -15.53
C ARG A 334 -1.39 17.92 -16.11
N PRO A 335 -2.48 17.24 -15.74
CA PRO A 335 -2.87 16.00 -16.40
C PRO A 335 -3.05 16.23 -17.91
N LEU A 336 -2.88 15.18 -18.73
CA LEU A 336 -3.16 15.27 -20.17
C LEU A 336 -4.64 15.59 -20.45
N SER A 337 -5.53 15.14 -19.59
CA SER A 337 -6.98 15.31 -19.69
C SER A 337 -7.61 15.41 -18.31
N GLU A 338 -8.31 16.51 -18.06
CA GLU A 338 -9.12 16.72 -16.85
C GLU A 338 -10.26 15.69 -16.74
N ARG A 339 -10.83 15.29 -17.88
CA ARG A 339 -11.86 14.24 -17.93
C ARG A 339 -11.31 12.91 -17.41
N TRP A 340 -10.14 12.49 -17.90
CA TRP A 340 -9.54 11.23 -17.44
C TRP A 340 -9.02 11.33 -16.01
N ALA A 341 -8.57 12.52 -15.57
CA ALA A 341 -8.19 12.75 -14.18
C ALA A 341 -9.39 12.48 -13.27
N ARG A 342 -10.58 12.98 -13.63
CA ARG A 342 -11.83 12.72 -12.92
C ARG A 342 -12.24 11.24 -12.93
N TRP A 343 -12.20 10.56 -14.08
CA TRP A 343 -12.81 9.23 -14.23
C TRP A 343 -11.91 8.05 -13.81
N GLN A 344 -10.59 8.18 -13.89
CA GLN A 344 -9.65 7.11 -13.53
C GLN A 344 -9.88 6.49 -12.13
N PRO A 345 -10.23 7.24 -11.05
CA PRO A 345 -10.40 6.64 -9.72
C PRO A 345 -11.71 5.84 -9.65
N TYR A 346 -12.76 6.28 -10.36
CA TYR A 346 -14.04 5.58 -10.41
C TYR A 346 -13.94 4.27 -11.20
N LEU A 347 -13.28 4.29 -12.36
CA LEU A 347 -13.06 3.10 -13.17
C LEU A 347 -12.22 2.08 -12.40
N TYR A 348 -11.12 2.53 -11.78
CA TYR A 348 -10.26 1.66 -10.98
C TYR A 348 -11.01 1.06 -9.78
N GLY A 349 -11.73 1.89 -9.02
CA GLY A 349 -12.48 1.43 -7.86
C GLY A 349 -13.66 0.51 -8.20
N LEU A 350 -14.41 0.78 -9.27
CA LEU A 350 -15.46 -0.11 -9.75
C LEU A 350 -14.89 -1.47 -10.16
N GLY A 351 -13.74 -1.46 -10.84
CA GLY A 351 -13.03 -2.70 -11.18
C GLY A 351 -12.62 -3.50 -9.95
N LEU A 352 -12.09 -2.83 -8.93
CA LEU A 352 -11.74 -3.47 -7.66
C LEU A 352 -12.95 -4.02 -6.91
N LEU A 353 -14.10 -3.33 -6.90
CA LEU A 353 -15.34 -3.87 -6.34
C LEU A 353 -15.76 -5.16 -7.05
N GLY A 354 -15.66 -5.22 -8.37
CA GLY A 354 -15.91 -6.44 -9.16
C GLY A 354 -14.93 -7.57 -8.80
N ILE A 355 -13.65 -7.26 -8.63
CA ILE A 355 -12.64 -8.24 -8.16
C ILE A 355 -12.99 -8.76 -6.77
N MET A 356 -13.28 -7.87 -5.82
CA MET A 356 -13.62 -8.21 -4.45
C MET A 356 -14.87 -9.09 -4.38
N ALA A 357 -15.95 -8.67 -5.04
CA ALA A 357 -17.20 -9.42 -5.07
C ALA A 357 -17.01 -10.80 -5.71
N GLY A 358 -16.36 -10.86 -6.87
CA GLY A 358 -16.12 -12.11 -7.59
C GLY A 358 -15.24 -13.09 -6.80
N MET A 359 -14.14 -12.62 -6.21
CA MET A 359 -13.26 -13.46 -5.39
C MET A 359 -13.93 -13.89 -4.08
N HIS A 360 -14.71 -13.02 -3.44
CA HIS A 360 -15.40 -13.36 -2.20
C HIS A 360 -16.48 -14.44 -2.45
N TRP A 361 -17.28 -14.25 -3.50
CA TRP A 361 -18.29 -15.21 -3.94
C TRP A 361 -17.66 -16.56 -4.28
N ALA A 362 -16.65 -16.58 -5.14
CA ALA A 362 -15.99 -17.81 -5.54
C ALA A 362 -15.37 -18.54 -4.34
N GLY A 363 -14.80 -17.80 -3.38
CA GLY A 363 -14.22 -18.37 -2.15
C GLY A 363 -15.27 -19.01 -1.25
N GLY A 364 -16.45 -18.37 -1.12
CA GLY A 364 -17.62 -18.97 -0.47
C GLY A 364 -18.12 -20.27 -1.12
N HIS A 365 -17.72 -20.51 -2.37
CA HIS A 365 -18.00 -21.73 -3.13
C HIS A 365 -16.76 -22.62 -3.35
N GLY A 366 -15.75 -22.50 -2.48
CA GLY A 366 -14.61 -23.41 -2.41
C GLY A 366 -13.40 -23.02 -3.25
N ALA A 367 -13.33 -21.80 -3.81
CA ALA A 367 -12.21 -21.37 -4.65
C ALA A 367 -10.90 -21.19 -3.87
N PRO A 368 -9.88 -22.06 -4.04
CA PRO A 368 -8.64 -21.97 -3.31
C PRO A 368 -7.81 -20.73 -3.73
N ARG A 369 -7.08 -20.14 -2.78
CA ARG A 369 -6.12 -19.07 -3.11
C ARG A 369 -4.84 -19.66 -3.71
N LYS A 370 -4.11 -18.83 -4.46
CA LYS A 370 -2.76 -19.14 -4.99
C LYS A 370 -2.68 -20.40 -5.87
N THR A 371 -3.83 -20.89 -6.36
CA THR A 371 -3.94 -22.11 -7.17
C THR A 371 -4.15 -21.76 -8.64
N PHE A 372 -3.50 -22.51 -9.52
CA PHE A 372 -3.67 -22.43 -10.98
C PHE A 372 -4.70 -23.46 -11.44
N GLY A 373 -5.45 -23.14 -12.49
CA GLY A 373 -6.50 -24.01 -13.03
C GLY A 373 -7.81 -23.98 -12.25
N PHE A 374 -8.78 -24.78 -12.71
CA PHE A 374 -10.18 -24.76 -12.28
C PHE A 374 -10.75 -26.16 -11.98
N SER A 375 -9.90 -27.16 -11.72
CA SER A 375 -10.34 -28.53 -11.37
C SER A 375 -11.24 -28.60 -10.14
N TRP A 376 -11.17 -27.58 -9.28
CA TRP A 376 -11.97 -27.41 -8.06
C TRP A 376 -13.30 -26.67 -8.30
N ALA A 377 -13.53 -26.11 -9.49
CA ALA A 377 -14.58 -25.11 -9.70
C ALA A 377 -15.95 -25.72 -10.01
N ASN A 378 -16.96 -25.33 -9.23
CA ASN A 378 -18.36 -25.50 -9.58
C ASN A 378 -18.90 -24.29 -10.36
N ALA A 379 -20.15 -24.34 -10.82
CA ALA A 379 -20.78 -23.27 -11.58
C ALA A 379 -20.76 -21.91 -10.85
N GLN A 380 -21.02 -21.89 -9.54
CA GLN A 380 -21.05 -20.65 -8.75
C GLN A 380 -19.65 -20.02 -8.63
N ALA A 381 -18.63 -20.85 -8.40
CA ALA A 381 -17.25 -20.41 -8.43
C ALA A 381 -16.87 -19.80 -9.79
N LEU A 382 -17.26 -20.43 -10.90
CA LEU A 382 -16.98 -19.90 -12.23
C LEU A 382 -17.66 -18.55 -12.49
N ILE A 383 -18.89 -18.34 -12.02
CA ILE A 383 -19.57 -17.03 -12.08
C ILE A 383 -18.74 -15.98 -11.33
N GLY A 384 -18.34 -16.27 -10.09
CA GLY A 384 -17.52 -15.36 -9.29
C GLY A 384 -16.17 -15.05 -9.96
N MET A 385 -15.51 -16.06 -10.53
CA MET A 385 -14.22 -15.85 -11.20
C MET A 385 -14.34 -15.08 -12.53
N ASN A 386 -15.46 -15.18 -13.24
CA ASN A 386 -15.74 -14.34 -14.41
C ASN A 386 -16.05 -12.89 -14.01
N LEU A 387 -16.83 -12.67 -12.94
CA LEU A 387 -17.05 -11.33 -12.38
C LEU A 387 -15.73 -10.67 -11.97
N MET A 388 -14.85 -11.42 -11.31
CA MET A 388 -13.50 -10.95 -10.99
C MET A 388 -12.71 -10.60 -12.26
N GLY A 389 -12.83 -11.39 -13.33
CA GLY A 389 -12.22 -11.11 -14.63
C GLY A 389 -12.69 -9.78 -15.24
N VAL A 390 -14.00 -9.53 -15.25
CA VAL A 390 -14.58 -8.25 -15.73
C VAL A 390 -14.10 -7.08 -14.86
N GLY A 391 -14.11 -7.24 -13.54
CA GLY A 391 -13.56 -6.25 -12.61
C GLY A 391 -12.08 -5.95 -12.89
N SER A 392 -11.30 -6.98 -13.22
CA SER A 392 -9.88 -6.83 -13.57
C SER A 392 -9.67 -6.00 -14.83
N LEU A 393 -10.52 -6.13 -15.85
CA LEU A 393 -10.46 -5.30 -17.06
C LEU A 393 -10.76 -3.83 -16.77
N LEU A 394 -11.76 -3.55 -15.93
CA LEU A 394 -12.09 -2.18 -15.52
C LEU A 394 -10.98 -1.57 -14.66
N ALA A 395 -10.41 -2.35 -13.73
CA ALA A 395 -9.29 -1.91 -12.90
C ALA A 395 -8.06 -1.62 -13.77
N LEU A 396 -7.77 -2.48 -14.76
CA LEU A 396 -6.70 -2.24 -15.73
C LEU A 396 -6.93 -0.96 -16.53
N ALA A 397 -8.14 -0.74 -17.03
CA ALA A 397 -8.48 0.48 -17.77
C ALA A 397 -8.30 1.75 -16.92
N GLY A 398 -8.76 1.74 -15.67
CA GLY A 398 -8.58 2.85 -14.73
C GLY A 398 -7.11 3.10 -14.37
N GLY A 399 -6.34 2.02 -14.15
CA GLY A 399 -4.91 2.09 -13.86
C GLY A 399 -4.08 2.58 -15.04
N LEU A 400 -4.38 2.11 -16.25
CA LEU A 400 -3.72 2.56 -17.47
C LEU A 400 -4.05 4.03 -17.77
N ALA A 401 -5.32 4.42 -17.61
CA ALA A 401 -5.72 5.83 -17.70
C ALA A 401 -4.91 6.70 -16.73
N PHE A 402 -4.72 6.24 -15.49
CA PHE A 402 -3.87 6.92 -14.50
C PHE A 402 -2.42 7.08 -14.96
N VAL A 403 -1.77 5.98 -15.33
CA VAL A 403 -0.36 5.99 -15.73
C VAL A 403 -0.14 6.89 -16.94
N ILE A 404 -0.99 6.81 -17.96
CA ILE A 404 -0.88 7.65 -19.15
C ILE A 404 -1.16 9.11 -18.80
N ASN A 405 -2.28 9.39 -18.14
CA ASN A 405 -2.77 10.75 -17.93
C ASN A 405 -1.90 11.56 -16.95
N MET A 406 -1.32 10.89 -15.94
CA MET A 406 -0.49 11.51 -14.90
C MET A 406 1.01 11.34 -15.15
N GLY A 407 1.43 10.24 -15.79
CA GLY A 407 2.84 9.92 -16.03
C GLY A 407 3.41 10.60 -17.27
N ALA A 408 2.68 10.65 -18.40
CA ALA A 408 3.17 11.27 -19.62
C ALA A 408 3.59 12.75 -19.47
N PRO A 409 2.88 13.59 -18.68
CA PRO A 409 3.32 14.96 -18.41
C PRO A 409 4.69 15.08 -17.75
N LEU A 410 5.17 14.06 -17.02
CA LEU A 410 6.48 14.08 -16.35
C LEU A 410 7.65 14.10 -17.34
N PHE A 411 7.45 13.57 -18.55
CA PHE A 411 8.46 13.58 -19.62
C PHE A 411 8.49 14.88 -20.44
N ARG A 412 7.52 15.78 -20.23
CA ARG A 412 7.47 17.08 -20.90
C ARG A 412 8.32 18.09 -20.13
N LYS A 413 9.09 18.91 -20.86
CA LYS A 413 9.79 20.06 -20.27
C LYS A 413 8.75 21.02 -19.69
N THR A 414 8.93 21.42 -18.44
CA THR A 414 8.22 22.56 -17.85
C THR A 414 8.69 23.81 -18.59
N ARG A 415 7.75 24.57 -19.14
CA ARG A 415 8.04 25.90 -19.69
C ARG A 415 8.26 26.89 -18.57
#